data_AF-A0A840YBU5-F1
#
_entry.id   AF-A0A840YBU5-F1
#
_cell.length_a   1.000
_cell.length_b   1.000
_cell.length_c   1.000
_cell.angle_alpha   90.00
_cell.angle_beta   90.00
_cell.angle_gamma   90.00
#
_symmetry.space_group_name_H-M   'P 1'
#
loop_
_entity.id
_entity.type
_entity.pdbx_description
1 polymer ?
#
loop_
_entity_poly.entity_id
_entity_poly.type
_entity_poly.pdbx_seq_one_letter_code
_entity_poly.pdbx_strand_id
1 'polypeptide(L)' 'MGQAIGLREDFDGSALRRLARLSKSAPQARRLLALAQIYDGGSRSEAARIGGVTLQIVRDWVMRFNARGPDGL' A
#
# COMPACT_ATOMS: atom_id res chain seq x y z
N MET A 1 2.37 -5.65 21.97
CA MET A 1 2.47 -4.43 21.14
C MET A 1 3.15 -4.82 19.83
N GLY A 2 2.41 -4.89 18.73
CA GLY A 2 2.96 -5.35 17.45
C GLY A 2 3.74 -4.22 16.79
N GLN A 3 5.03 -4.46 16.49
CA GLN A 3 5.85 -3.48 15.79
C GLN A 3 5.21 -3.11 14.44
N ALA A 4 5.26 -1.82 14.12
CA ALA A 4 4.81 -1.31 12.83
C ALA A 4 5.80 -1.79 11.75
N ILE A 5 5.36 -2.69 10.86
CA ILE A 5 6.18 -3.13 9.73
C ILE A 5 6.32 -1.95 8.78
N GLY A 6 7.53 -1.40 8.66
CA GLY A 6 7.85 -0.34 7.70
C GLY A 6 7.70 -0.84 6.25
N LEU A 7 7.36 0.05 5.33
CA LEU A 7 7.43 -0.25 3.91
C LEU A 7 8.91 -0.28 3.48
N ARG A 8 9.24 -1.11 2.47
CA ARG A 8 10.57 -1.13 1.83
C ARG A 8 10.97 0.26 1.33
N GLU A 9 12.25 0.60 1.36
CA GLU A 9 12.71 1.98 1.11
C GLU A 9 13.07 2.29 -0.35
N ASP A 10 13.08 1.29 -1.22
CA ASP A 10 13.36 1.43 -2.65
C ASP A 10 12.13 1.86 -3.48
N PHE A 11 11.01 2.16 -2.83
CA PHE A 11 9.80 2.72 -3.42
C PHE A 11 9.37 3.99 -2.70
N ASP A 12 8.60 4.82 -3.39
CA ASP A 12 7.97 6.01 -2.83
C ASP A 12 6.48 6.10 -3.21
N GLY A 13 5.77 7.05 -2.60
CA GLY A 13 4.35 7.28 -2.87
C GLY A 13 4.06 7.74 -4.31
N SER A 14 5.00 8.40 -4.97
CA SER A 14 4.86 8.87 -6.35
C SER A 14 4.90 7.71 -7.35
N ALA A 15 5.84 6.79 -7.18
CA ALA A 15 5.98 5.56 -7.95
C ALA A 15 4.72 4.70 -7.84
N LEU A 16 4.18 4.53 -6.63
CA LEU A 16 2.94 3.77 -6.43
C LEU A 16 1.73 4.43 -7.08
N ARG A 17 1.61 5.76 -7.04
CA ARG A 17 0.54 6.48 -7.76
C ARG A 17 0.66 6.32 -9.27
N ARG A 18 1.89 6.34 -9.81
CA ARG A 18 2.13 6.08 -11.23
C ARG A 18 1.71 4.67 -11.62
N LEU A 19 2.08 3.66 -10.83
CA LEU A 19 1.65 2.28 -11.04
C LEU A 19 0.13 2.13 -10.95
N ALA A 20 -0.52 2.79 -9.97
CA ALA A 20 -1.97 2.77 -9.83
C ALA A 20 -2.68 3.33 -11.07
N ARG A 21 -2.16 4.42 -11.65
CA ARG A 21 -2.69 5.01 -12.90
C ARG A 21 -2.52 4.10 -14.11
N LEU A 22 -1.46 3.28 -14.13
CA LEU A 22 -1.19 2.33 -15.22
C LEU A 22 -1.93 1.00 -15.03
N SER A 23 -2.42 0.72 -13.83
CA SER A 23 -3.15 -0.50 -13.52
C SER A 23 -4.49 -0.57 -14.27
N LYS A 24 -4.75 -1.71 -14.91
CA LYS A 24 -6.04 -2.03 -15.51
C LYS A 24 -7.03 -2.64 -14.51
N SER A 25 -6.59 -2.90 -13.29
CA SER A 25 -7.36 -3.51 -12.21
C SER A 25 -7.68 -2.48 -11.14
N ALA A 26 -8.97 -2.14 -10.97
CA ALA A 26 -9.42 -1.20 -9.94
C ALA A 26 -9.07 -1.67 -8.50
N PRO A 27 -9.18 -2.97 -8.15
CA PRO A 27 -8.67 -3.46 -6.87
C PRO A 27 -7.17 -3.24 -6.68
N GLN A 28 -6.36 -3.50 -7.71
CA GLN A 28 -4.91 -3.31 -7.64
C GLN A 28 -4.55 -1.82 -7.51
N ALA A 29 -5.23 -0.95 -8.25
CA ALA A 29 -5.05 0.50 -8.14
C ALA A 29 -5.34 1.00 -6.72
N ARG A 30 -6.43 0.54 -6.09
CA ARG A 30 -6.77 0.90 -4.70
C ARG A 30 -5.70 0.45 -3.70
N ARG A 31 -5.15 -0.75 -3.86
CA ARG A 31 -4.06 -1.27 -3.01
C ARG A 31 -2.80 -0.41 -3.12
N LEU A 32 -2.41 -0.07 -4.35
CA LEU A 32 -1.27 0.79 -4.62
C LEU A 32 -1.46 2.19 -4.03
N LEU A 33 -2.66 2.78 -4.17
CA LEU A 33 -2.98 4.08 -3.58
C LEU A 33 -3.00 4.04 -2.05
N ALA A 34 -3.47 2.95 -1.44
CA ALA A 34 -3.46 2.78 0.00
C ALA A 34 -2.02 2.74 0.54
N LEU A 35 -1.10 2.03 -0.12
CA LEU A 35 0.31 2.03 0.28
C LEU A 35 1.01 3.37 -0.03
N ALA A 36 0.64 4.06 -1.11
CA ALA A 36 1.16 5.40 -1.41
C ALA A 36 0.85 6.37 -0.26
N GLN A 37 -0.37 6.32 0.28
CA GLN A 37 -0.76 7.14 1.43
C GLN A 37 0.15 6.92 2.65
N ILE A 38 0.63 5.69 2.88
CA ILE A 38 1.54 5.38 3.99
C ILE A 38 2.94 5.95 3.72
N TYR A 39 3.43 5.87 2.47
CA TYR A 39 4.71 6.49 2.10
C TYR A 39 4.70 8.00 2.29
N ASP A 40 3.58 8.68 2.03
CA ASP A 40 3.47 10.12 2.24
C ASP A 40 3.32 10.52 3.72
N GLY A 41 3.49 9.57 4.65
CA GLY A 41 3.35 9.80 6.09
C GLY A 41 1.92 9.71 6.62
N GLY A 42 0.96 9.31 5.79
CA GLY A 42 -0.43 9.10 6.22
C GLY A 42 -0.59 7.88 7.12
N SER A 43 -1.68 7.88 7.88
CA SER A 43 -1.97 6.79 8.81
C SER A 43 -2.41 5.52 8.09
N ARG A 44 -2.17 4.35 8.71
CA ARG A 44 -2.71 3.07 8.21
C ARG A 44 -4.26 3.06 8.19
N SER A 45 -4.90 3.88 9.02
CA SER A 45 -6.36 4.07 9.01
C SER A 45 -6.83 4.82 7.77
N GLU A 46 -6.08 5.83 7.31
CA GLU A 46 -6.36 6.49 6.02
C GLU A 46 -6.15 5.54 4.84
N ALA A 47 -5.07 4.77 4.86
CA ALA A 47 -4.82 3.72 3.87
C ALA A 47 -5.95 2.69 3.81
N ALA A 48 -6.45 2.26 4.96
CA ALA A 48 -7.59 1.34 5.08
C ALA A 48 -8.86 1.92 4.45
N ARG A 49 -9.13 3.22 4.65
CA ARG A 49 -10.25 3.93 4.01
C ARG A 49 -10.12 3.97 2.48
N ILE A 50 -8.93 4.26 1.95
CA ILE A 50 -8.68 4.25 0.50
C ILE A 50 -8.86 2.84 -0.08
N GLY A 51 -8.34 1.82 0.61
CA GLY A 51 -8.46 0.43 0.20
C GLY A 51 -9.88 -0.14 0.34
N GLY A 52 -10.74 0.48 1.15
CA GLY A 52 -12.05 -0.07 1.52
C GLY A 52 -11.93 -1.35 2.36
N VAL A 53 -10.90 -1.44 3.20
CA VAL A 53 -10.53 -2.66 3.94
C VAL A 53 -10.19 -2.36 5.39
N THR A 54 -9.92 -3.40 6.18
CA THR A 54 -9.49 -3.26 7.59
C THR A 54 -7.99 -2.99 7.70
N LEU A 55 -7.54 -2.47 8.86
CA LEU A 55 -6.12 -2.28 9.18
C LEU A 55 -5.30 -3.57 9.04
N GLN A 56 -5.89 -4.73 9.35
CA GLN A 56 -5.22 -6.02 9.25
C GLN A 56 -4.94 -6.40 7.80
N ILE A 57 -5.85 -6.06 6.88
CA ILE A 57 -5.65 -6.28 5.44
C ILE A 57 -4.58 -5.33 4.90
N VAL A 58 -4.55 -4.07 5.34
CA VAL A 58 -3.45 -3.14 4.99
C VAL A 58 -2.11 -3.69 5.47
N ARG A 59 -2.05 -4.26 6.68
CA ARG A 59 -0.84 -4.91 7.20
C ARG A 59 -0.40 -6.09 6.31
N ASP A 60 -1.32 -6.93 5.86
CA ASP A 60 -1.03 -8.03 4.92
C ASP A 60 -0.52 -7.50 3.57
N TRP A 61 -1.10 -6.43 3.03
CA TRP A 61 -0.59 -5.78 1.82
C TRP A 61 0.84 -5.27 1.99
N VAL A 62 1.15 -4.60 3.10
CA VAL A 62 2.51 -4.14 3.40
C VAL A 62 3.49 -5.33 3.45
N MET A 63 3.13 -6.44 4.09
CA MET A 63 3.97 -7.63 4.15
C MET A 63 4.22 -8.24 2.75
N ARG A 64 3.17 -8.39 1.95
CA ARG A 64 3.28 -8.94 0.59
C ARG A 64 4.05 -8.02 -0.34
N PHE A 65 3.83 -6.71 -0.23
CA PHE A 65 4.53 -5.69 -0.99
C PHE A 65 6.02 -5.64 -0.64
N ASN A 66 6.38 -5.75 0.64
CA ASN A 66 7.77 -5.82 1.05
C ASN A 66 8.47 -7.08 0.51
N ALA A 67 7.77 -8.21 0.44
CA ALA A 67 8.33 -9.45 -0.06
C ALA A 67 8.46 -9.50 -1.61
N ARG A 68 7.48 -8.96 -2.34
CA ARG A 68 7.32 -9.18 -3.80
C ARG A 68 7.15 -7.91 -4.63
N GLY A 69 7.15 -6.74 -4.00
CA GLY A 69 6.88 -5.47 -4.67
C GLY A 69 5.41 -5.33 -5.12
N PRO A 70 5.14 -4.47 -6.12
CA PRO A 70 3.80 -4.21 -6.65
C PRO A 70 3.04 -5.47 -7.11
N ASP A 71 3.75 -6.49 -7.59
CA ASP A 71 3.16 -7.76 -8.04
C ASP A 71 2.61 -8.61 -6.89
N GLY A 72 3.01 -8.31 -5.65
CA GLY A 72 2.50 -8.94 -4.44
C GLY A 72 1.11 -8.47 -4.01
N LEU A 73 0.55 -7.44 -4.66
CA LEU A 73 -0.71 -6.77 -4.29
C LEU A 73 -1.91 -7.26 -5.09
#